data_AF-A0A2V7CRB7-F1
#
_entry.id   AF-A0A2V7CRB7-F1
#
_cell.length_a   1.000
_cell.length_b   1.000
_cell.length_c   1.000
_cell.angle_alpha   90.00
_cell.angle_beta   90.00
_cell.angle_gamma   90.00
#
_symmetry.space_group_name_H-M   'P 1'
#
loop_
_entity.id
_entity.type
_entity.pdbx_description
1 polymer ?
#
loop_
_entity_poly.entity_id
_entity_poly.type
_entity_poly.pdbx_seq_one_letter_code
_entity_poly.pdbx_strand_id
1 'polypeptide(L)' 'MVVSGSVAQWAAWTGMRFPESGRYTVPGALAPVTIDRRRNRGCYVEPNVWMLHPVRAPGR' A
#
# COMPACT_ATOMS: atom_id res chain seq x y z
N MET A 1 -6.87 -2.64 -4.85
CA MET A 1 -6.07 -2.00 -5.93
C MET A 1 -4.63 -2.53 -5.92
N VAL A 2 -3.88 -2.49 -7.03
CA VAL A 2 -2.44 -2.83 -7.07
C VAL A 2 -1.65 -1.64 -7.63
N VAL A 3 -0.60 -1.22 -6.92
CA VAL A 3 0.33 -0.17 -7.35
C VAL A 3 1.72 -0.77 -7.48
N SER A 4 2.35 -0.59 -8.65
CA SER A 4 3.71 -1.05 -8.92
C SER A 4 4.59 0.12 -9.35
N GLY A 5 5.87 0.04 -9.02
CA GLY A 5 6.86 1.06 -9.39
C GLY A 5 8.28 0.56 -9.14
N SER A 6 9.28 1.29 -9.63
CA SER A 6 10.68 1.03 -9.31
C SER A 6 11.01 1.34 -7.84
N VAL A 7 12.14 0.84 -7.35
CA VAL A 7 12.59 1.13 -5.97
C VAL A 7 12.81 2.65 -5.77
N ALA A 8 13.31 3.33 -6.79
CA ALA A 8 13.50 4.79 -6.76
C ALA A 8 12.18 5.57 -6.70
N GLN A 9 11.17 5.14 -7.46
CA GLN A 9 9.83 5.75 -7.40
C GLN A 9 9.21 5.57 -6.01
N TRP A 10 9.28 4.37 -5.45
CA TRP A 10 8.81 4.12 -4.09
C TRP A 10 9.54 4.99 -3.06
N ALA A 11 10.85 5.15 -3.18
CA ALA A 11 11.63 6.02 -2.29
C ALA A 11 11.18 7.48 -2.41
N ALA A 12 10.94 7.96 -3.64
CA ALA A 12 10.45 9.31 -3.88
C ALA A 12 9.03 9.53 -3.33
N TRP A 13 8.13 8.58 -3.50
CA TRP A 13 6.74 8.70 -3.02
C TRP A 13 6.62 8.65 -1.50
N THR A 14 7.44 7.83 -0.84
CA THR A 14 7.32 7.56 0.59
C THR A 14 8.30 8.36 1.45
N GLY A 15 9.35 8.93 0.85
CA GLY A 15 10.49 9.49 1.58
C GLY A 15 11.34 8.45 2.31
N MET A 16 11.05 7.16 2.15
CA MET A 16 11.74 6.07 2.83
C MET A 16 12.90 5.52 1.98
N ARG A 17 13.83 4.84 2.66
CA ARG A 17 14.89 4.07 2.00
C ARG A 17 14.53 2.59 2.03
N PHE A 18 14.76 1.90 0.92
CA PHE A 18 14.55 0.46 0.78
C PHE A 18 15.88 -0.24 0.49
N PRO A 19 16.74 -0.45 1.50
CA PRO A 19 18.09 -0.95 1.29
C PRO A 19 18.12 -2.40 0.76
N GLU A 20 17.12 -3.20 1.12
CA GLU A 20 17.05 -4.64 0.84
C GLU A 20 15.69 -5.05 0.25
N SER A 21 15.63 -6.25 -0.31
CA SER A 21 14.33 -6.85 -0.67
C SER A 21 13.59 -7.25 0.60
N GLY A 22 12.28 -7.02 0.65
CA GLY A 22 11.48 -7.35 1.83
C GLY A 22 10.15 -6.64 1.86
N ARG A 23 9.45 -6.76 2.98
CA ARG A 23 8.18 -6.06 3.24
C ARG A 23 8.44 -4.88 4.16
N TYR A 24 7.99 -3.69 3.75
CA TYR A 24 8.19 -2.45 4.49
C TYR A 24 6.84 -1.86 4.89
N THR A 25 6.71 -1.51 6.17
CA THR A 25 5.57 -0.73 6.65
C THR A 25 5.75 0.72 6.23
N VAL A 26 4.87 1.18 5.34
CA VAL A 26 4.85 2.58 4.90
C VAL A 26 3.77 3.32 5.69
N PRO A 27 4.07 4.49 6.29
CA PRO A 27 3.07 5.27 7.01
C PRO A 27 1.82 5.53 6.16
N GLY A 28 0.64 5.24 6.71
CA GLY A 28 -0.65 5.44 6.03
C GLY A 28 -1.06 4.33 5.07
N ALA A 29 -0.18 3.36 4.75
CA ALA A 29 -0.57 2.21 3.94
C ALA A 29 -1.37 1.19 4.78
N LEU A 30 -2.42 0.61 4.19
CA LEU A 30 -3.24 -0.43 4.84
C LEU A 30 -2.55 -1.80 4.89
N ALA A 31 -1.47 -1.97 4.13
CA ALA A 31 -0.65 -3.17 4.08
C ALA A 31 0.83 -2.81 3.78
N PRO A 32 1.79 -3.69 4.11
CA PRO A 32 3.19 -3.46 3.75
C PRO A 32 3.43 -3.42 2.24
N VAL A 33 4.36 -2.58 1.81
CA VAL A 33 4.89 -2.58 0.43
C VAL A 33 5.94 -3.68 0.31
N THR A 34 5.85 -4.50 -0.72
CA THR A 34 6.87 -5.52 -1.03
C THR A 34 7.90 -4.92 -1.99
N ILE A 35 9.17 -4.89 -1.59
CA ILE A 35 10.30 -4.46 -2.40
C ILE A 35 11.10 -5.69 -2.86
N ASP A 36 11.37 -5.75 -4.16
CA ASP A 36 12.32 -6.68 -4.79
C ASP A 36 13.43 -5.85 -5.46
N ARG A 37 14.58 -5.80 -4.80
CA ARG A 37 15.76 -5.09 -5.30
C ARG A 37 16.40 -5.75 -6.51
N ARG A 38 16.37 -7.09 -6.61
CA ARG A 38 16.95 -7.81 -7.75
C ARG A 38 16.21 -7.48 -9.04
N ARG A 39 14.89 -7.27 -8.93
CA ARG A 39 14.02 -6.89 -10.07
C ARG A 39 13.76 -5.39 -10.18
N ASN A 40 14.37 -4.56 -9.33
CA ASN A 40 14.10 -3.13 -9.21
C ASN A 40 12.59 -2.80 -9.17
N ARG A 41 11.83 -3.49 -8.32
CA ARG A 41 10.36 -3.37 -8.29
C ARG A 41 9.84 -3.33 -6.86
N GLY A 42 8.99 -2.36 -6.56
CA GLY A 42 8.10 -2.36 -5.41
C GLY A 42 6.65 -2.56 -5.80
N CYS A 43 5.89 -3.24 -4.96
CA CYS A 43 4.47 -3.53 -5.17
C CYS A 43 3.70 -3.32 -3.86
N TYR A 44 2.63 -2.53 -3.94
CA TYR A 44 1.63 -2.40 -2.90
C TYR A 44 0.32 -3.01 -3.39
N VAL A 45 -0.22 -3.93 -2.59
CA VAL A 45 -1.54 -4.51 -2.81
C VAL A 45 -2.43 -3.99 -1.70
N GLU A 46 -3.36 -3.11 -2.07
CA GLU A 46 -4.32 -2.57 -1.13
C GLU A 46 -5.35 -3.65 -0.79
N PRO A 47 -5.56 -3.96 0.51
CA PRO A 47 -6.61 -4.87 0.92
C PRO A 47 -7.97 -4.25 0.61
N ASN A 48 -8.87 -5.04 0.03
CA ASN A 48 -10.25 -4.60 -0.10
C ASN A 48 -10.91 -4.67 1.29
N VAL A 49 -11.47 -3.54 1.75
CA VAL A 49 -12.17 -3.43 3.03
C VAL A 49 -13.63 -3.07 2.74
N TRP A 50 -14.54 -3.83 3.34
CA TRP A 50 -15.97 -3.56 3.28
C TRP A 50 -16.47 -3.20 4.67
N MET A 51 -17.25 -2.13 4.75
CA MET A 51 -17.91 -1.68 5.96
C MET A 51 -19.42 -1.79 5.77
N LEU A 52 -20.10 -2.39 6.75
CA LEU A 52 -21.55 -2.31 6.83
C LEU A 52 -21.92 -1.11 7.68
N HIS A 53 -22.53 -0.10 7.06
CA HIS A 53 -23.06 1.06 7.77
C HIS A 53 -24.58 0.90 7.93
N PRO A 54 -25.14 0.95 9.15
CA PRO A 54 -26.58 0.91 9.34
C PRO A 54 -27.20 2.19 8.77
N VAL A 55 -28.09 2.05 7.79
CA VAL A 55 -28.90 3.17 7.29
C VAL A 55 -30.19 3.26 8.10
N ARG A 56 -30.46 4.41 8.72
CA ARG A 56 -31.73 4.63 9.41
C ARG A 56 -32.80 4.91 8.35
N ALA A 57 -33.90 4.17 8.39
CA ALA A 57 -35.04 4.50 7.54
C ALA A 57 -35.56 5.91 7.91
N PRO A 58 -35.96 6.73 6.92
CA PRO A 58 -36.64 7.99 7.20
C PRO A 58 -37.87 7.72 8.10
N GLY A 59 -38.07 8.54 9.13
CA GLY A 59 -39.24 8.46 10.00
C GLY A 59 -40.52 8.62 9.17
N ARG A 60 -41.47 7.71 9.39
CA ARG A 60 -42.77 7.69 8.71
C ARG A 60 -43.69 8.78 9.23
#